data_AF-A0A1Q5RNL9-F1
#
_entry.id   AF-A0A1Q5RNL9-F1
#
_cell.length_a   1.000
_cell.length_b   1.000
_cell.length_c   1.000
_cell.angle_alpha   90.00
_cell.angle_beta   90.00
_cell.angle_gamma   90.00
#
_symmetry.space_group_name_H-M   'P 1'
#
loop_
_entity.id
_entity.type
_entity.pdbx_description
1 polymer ?
#
loop_
_entity_poly.entity_id
_entity_poly.type
_entity_poly.pdbx_seq_one_letter_code
_entity_poly.pdbx_strand_id
1 'polypeptide(L)' 'MTELEELRYFEHQCLEMAKQSTLPDARHALQILARNYATAAEMLERRAQSANTALAQLVRCLKL' A
#
# COMPACT_ATOMS: atom_id res chain seq x y z
N MET A 1 5.10 -7.36 -11.32
CA MET A 1 4.41 -6.41 -10.44
C MET A 1 4.52 -6.97 -9.03
N THR A 2 4.98 -6.19 -8.06
CA THR A 2 5.01 -6.59 -6.65
C THR A 2 3.64 -6.34 -6.01
N GLU A 3 3.32 -7.04 -4.91
CA GLU A 3 2.06 -6.79 -4.18
C GLU A 3 1.90 -5.32 -3.75
N LEU A 4 3.01 -4.65 -3.40
CA LEU A 4 3.01 -3.22 -3.08
C LEU A 4 2.63 -2.34 -4.28
N GLU A 5 3.18 -2.66 -5.46
CA GLU A 5 2.84 -1.94 -6.70
C GLU A 5 1.37 -2.14 -7.07
N GLU A 6 0.82 -3.33 -6.86
CA GLU A 6 -0.60 -3.62 -7.09
C GLU A 6 -1.50 -2.79 -6.16
N LEU A 7 -1.17 -2.73 -4.86
CA LEU A 7 -1.95 -1.93 -3.90
C LEU A 7 -1.93 -0.44 -4.25
N ARG A 8 -0.76 0.10 -4.62
CA ARG A 8 -0.64 1.51 -5.05
C ARG A 8 -1.36 1.78 -6.37
N TYR A 9 -1.36 0.81 -7.28
CA TYR A 9 -2.13 0.89 -8.52
C TYR A 9 -3.63 0.97 -8.25
N PHE A 10 -4.16 0.11 -7.37
CA PHE A 10 -5.59 0.12 -7.02
C PHE A 10 -6.01 1.36 -6.25
N GLU A 11 -5.17 1.87 -5.35
CA GLU A 11 -5.37 3.18 -4.71
C GLU A 11 -5.56 4.26 -5.77
N HIS A 12 -4.61 4.35 -6.72
CA HIS A 12 -4.65 5.34 -7.79
C HIS A 12 -5.91 5.20 -8.65
N GLN A 13 -6.27 3.98 -9.06
CA GLN A 13 -7.49 3.75 -9.83
C GLN A 13 -8.76 4.20 -9.08
N CYS A 14 -8.86 3.90 -7.78
CA CYS A 14 -10.00 4.34 -6.99
C CYS A 14 -10.12 5.87 -6.95
N LEU A 15 -8.99 6.58 -6.82
CA LEU A 15 -8.96 8.04 -6.85
C LEU A 15 -9.35 8.61 -8.22
N GLU A 16 -8.86 8.05 -9.31
CA GLU A 16 -9.23 8.48 -10.66
C GLU A 16 -10.72 8.24 -10.95
N MET A 17 -11.25 7.08 -10.55
CA MET A 17 -12.67 6.78 -10.66
C MET A 17 -13.51 7.72 -9.79
N ALA A 18 -13.05 8.06 -8.58
CA ALA A 18 -13.75 8.99 -7.69
C ALA A 18 -13.87 10.40 -8.30
N LYS A 19 -12.81 10.86 -8.99
CA LYS A 19 -12.81 12.16 -9.71
C LYS A 19 -13.81 12.17 -10.86
N GLN A 20 -13.96 11.05 -11.56
CA GLN A 20 -14.86 10.92 -12.71
C GLN A 20 -16.31 10.63 -12.30
N SER A 21 -16.55 10.14 -11.08
CA SER A 21 -17.89 9.80 -10.60
C SER A 21 -18.76 11.04 -10.38
N THR A 22 -19.94 11.06 -10.98
CA THR A 22 -20.99 12.06 -10.74
C THR A 22 -21.91 11.69 -9.57
N LEU A 23 -21.86 10.44 -9.11
CA LEU A 23 -22.66 9.92 -8.00
C LEU A 23 -21.93 10.14 -6.66
N PRO A 24 -22.50 10.90 -5.70
CA PRO A 24 -21.85 11.19 -4.41
C PRO A 24 -21.49 9.93 -3.61
N ASP A 25 -22.41 8.96 -3.53
CA ASP A 25 -22.19 7.73 -2.75
C ASP A 25 -21.07 6.88 -3.34
N ALA A 26 -21.04 6.75 -4.68
CA ALA A 26 -19.98 6.03 -5.36
C ALA A 26 -18.62 6.73 -5.19
N ARG A 27 -18.59 8.07 -5.26
CA ARG A 27 -17.38 8.85 -4.98
C ARG A 27 -16.88 8.62 -3.56
N HIS A 28 -17.78 8.64 -2.58
CA HIS A 28 -17.43 8.40 -1.18
C HIS A 28 -16.89 6.98 -0.96
N ALA A 29 -17.56 5.97 -1.51
CA ALA A 29 -17.11 4.58 -1.44
C ALA A 29 -15.73 4.38 -2.09
N LEU A 30 -15.48 4.99 -3.26
CA LEU A 30 -14.18 4.94 -3.93
C LEU A 30 -13.07 5.62 -3.12
N GLN A 31 -13.36 6.73 -2.44
CA GLN A 31 -12.41 7.37 -1.54
C GLN A 31 -12.06 6.49 -0.31
N ILE A 32 -13.04 5.77 0.23
CA ILE A 32 -12.80 4.79 1.31
C ILE A 32 -11.91 3.66 0.80
N LEU A 33 -12.20 3.11 -0.39
CA LEU A 33 -11.39 2.06 -0.99
C LEU A 33 -9.94 2.52 -1.24
N ALA A 34 -9.75 3.72 -1.80
CA ALA A 34 -8.42 4.30 -1.99
C ALA A 34 -7.65 4.34 -0.66
N ARG A 35 -8.27 4.84 0.41
CA ARG A 35 -7.66 4.91 1.74
C ARG A 35 -7.30 3.51 2.30
N ASN A 36 -8.14 2.51 2.07
CA ASN A 36 -7.89 1.14 2.51
C ASN A 36 -6.67 0.55 1.78
N TYR A 37 -6.57 0.73 0.47
CA TYR A 37 -5.40 0.30 -0.31
C TYR A 37 -4.12 1.02 0.12
N ALA A 38 -4.19 2.34 0.35
CA ALA A 38 -3.07 3.12 0.87
C ALA A 38 -2.58 2.58 2.23
N THR A 39 -3.51 2.27 3.13
CA THR A 39 -3.21 1.72 4.46
C THR A 39 -2.57 0.34 4.35
N ALA A 40 -3.09 -0.52 3.47
CA ALA A 40 -2.53 -1.85 3.22
C ALA A 40 -1.10 -1.77 2.66
N ALA A 41 -0.86 -0.85 1.71
CA ALA A 41 0.46 -0.60 1.14
C ALA A 41 1.46 -0.16 2.23
N GLU A 42 1.06 0.80 3.08
CA GLU A 42 1.89 1.27 4.19
C GLU A 42 2.23 0.15 5.19
N MET A 43 1.26 -0.70 5.53
CA MET A 43 1.49 -1.85 6.41
C MET A 43 2.48 -2.85 5.80
N LEU A 44 2.38 -3.11 4.50
CA LEU A 44 3.29 -4.00 3.78
C LEU A 44 4.71 -3.43 3.74
N GLU A 45 4.87 -2.13 3.46
CA GLU A 45 6.16 -1.44 3.50
C GLU A 45 6.81 -1.50 4.88
N ARG A 46 6.04 -1.24 5.95
CA ARG A 46 6.54 -1.33 7.33
C ARG A 46 7.01 -2.75 7.68
N ARG A 47 6.28 -3.77 7.23
CA ARG A 47 6.67 -5.17 7.43
C ARG A 47 7.95 -5.52 6.67
N ALA A 48 8.04 -5.12 5.40
CA ALA A 48 9.25 -5.32 4.60
C ALA A 48 10.47 -4.63 5.23
N GLN A 49 10.31 -3.38 5.70
CA GLN A 49 11.37 -2.65 6.39
C GLN A 49 11.80 -3.33 7.70
N SER A 50 10.83 -3.84 8.48
CA SER A 50 11.11 -4.58 9.72
C SER A 50 11.88 -5.88 9.43
N ALA A 51 11.45 -6.64 8.42
CA ALA A 51 12.13 -7.86 7.99
C ALA A 51 13.56 -7.57 7.51
N ASN A 52 13.75 -6.54 6.68
CA ASN A 52 15.08 -6.11 6.23
C ASN A 52 15.99 -5.69 7.39
N THR A 53 15.44 -4.98 8.39
CA THR A 53 16.19 -4.60 9.58
C THR A 53 16.62 -5.83 10.39
N ALA A 54 15.72 -6.80 10.58
CA ALA A 54 16.03 -8.05 11.28
C ALA A 54 17.09 -8.86 10.53
N LEU A 55 16.98 -8.97 9.20
CA LEU A 55 17.97 -9.64 8.35
C LEU A 55 19.34 -8.94 8.44
N ALA A 56 19.39 -7.61 8.39
CA ALA A 56 20.63 -6.84 8.53
C ALA A 56 21.26 -7.00 9.92
N GLN A 57 20.46 -7.17 10.97
CA GLN A 57 20.97 -7.50 12.30
C GLN A 57 21.55 -8.92 12.34
N LEU A 58 20.85 -9.90 11.77
CA LEU A 58 21.31 -11.29 11.69
C LEU A 58 22.63 -11.40 10.93
N VAL A 59 22.74 -10.78 9.75
CA VAL A 59 23.96 -10.75 8.94
C VAL A 59 25.14 -10.18 9.74
N ARG A 60 24.92 -9.06 10.45
CA ARG A 60 25.93 -8.47 11.35
C ARG A 60 26.33 -9.42 12.50
N CYS A 61 25.39 -10.11 13.13
CA CYS A 61 25.68 -11.08 14.19
C CYS A 61 26.49 -12.28 13.68
N LEU A 62 26.24 -12.70 12.43
CA LEU A 62 26.94 -13.80 11.78
C LEU A 62 28.31 -13.39 11.21
N LYS A 63 28.66 -12.08 11.24
CA LYS A 63 29.88 -11.50 10.63
C LYS A 63 30.05 -11.87 9.14
N LEU A 64 28.93 -12.06 8.46
CA LEU A 64 28.84 -12.19 7.00
C LEU A 64 28.81 -10.79 6.38
#